data_AF-A0A7S1M1W6-F1
#
_entry.id   AF-A0A7S1M1W6-F1
#
_cell.length_a   1.000
_cell.length_b   1.000
_cell.length_c   1.000
_cell.angle_alpha   90.00
_cell.angle_beta   90.00
_cell.angle_gamma   90.00
#
_symmetry.space_group_name_H-M   'P 1'
#
loop_
_entity.id
_entity.type
_entity.pdbx_description
1 polymer ?
#
loop_
_entity_poly.entity_id
_entity_poly.type
_entity_poly.pdbx_seq_one_letter_code
_entity_poly.pdbx_strand_id
1 'polypeptide(L)'
;TNPSDAQDGHKRSWEAVHQHLRKEGYDVDTLLQEIEDLIIKTLIAVQPSLSHFYHSCQPDDVENAMCFEVLGFDVILDQKLQPWLLEVNHAPSFATESELDRVVKSEVLKDTLTLLNLCPEARRQKKRELREKMEQRAMGTAKKRDLEEQMTQAQEIAIERTAWEDAHLNGYKRLYPSEEKEREYMPVHDAAINIWEMLMGGTSRRSVRLTATTAGE
;
A
#
# COMPACT_ATOMS: atom_id res chain seq x y z
N THR A 1 -25.03 9.92 14.07
CA THR A 1 -25.10 11.10 13.18
C THR A 1 -25.67 10.64 11.86
N ASN A 2 -26.70 11.30 11.34
CA ASN A 2 -27.25 11.02 10.01
C ASN A 2 -26.15 11.35 8.97
N PRO A 3 -25.83 10.48 7.99
CA PRO A 3 -24.77 10.74 7.01
C PRO A 3 -24.99 12.04 6.23
N SER A 4 -26.24 12.47 6.09
CA SER A 4 -26.64 13.71 5.41
C SER A 4 -26.71 14.96 6.32
N ASP A 5 -26.72 14.81 7.66
CA ASP A 5 -26.74 15.93 8.62
C ASP A 5 -25.38 16.10 9.34
N ALA A 6 -24.27 15.77 8.68
CA ALA A 6 -22.92 15.79 9.27
C ALA A 6 -22.35 17.21 9.56
N GLN A 7 -23.21 18.22 9.74
CA GLN A 7 -22.78 19.57 10.11
C GLN A 7 -22.69 19.77 11.65
N ASP A 8 -23.50 19.04 12.44
CA ASP A 8 -23.47 19.11 13.91
C ASP A 8 -23.24 17.73 14.55
N GLY A 9 -22.11 17.61 15.27
CA GLY A 9 -21.68 16.39 15.96
C GLY A 9 -20.16 16.32 16.15
N HIS A 10 -19.70 15.56 17.15
CA HIS A 10 -18.27 15.34 17.43
C HIS A 10 -17.59 14.37 16.44
N LYS A 11 -18.35 13.75 15.52
CA LYS A 11 -17.86 12.94 14.40
C LYS A 11 -18.51 13.46 13.10
N ARG A 12 -17.71 13.68 12.06
CA ARG A 12 -18.14 14.19 10.75
C ARG A 12 -17.50 13.34 9.64
N SER A 13 -18.14 13.27 8.48
CA SER A 13 -17.53 12.62 7.31
C SER A 13 -16.39 13.47 6.76
N TRP A 14 -15.50 12.83 6.01
CA TRP A 14 -14.37 13.49 5.38
C TRP A 14 -14.82 14.57 4.37
N GLU A 15 -15.87 14.28 3.60
CA GLU A 15 -16.47 15.20 2.64
C GLU A 15 -17.05 16.44 3.34
N ALA A 16 -17.67 16.27 4.51
CA ALA A 16 -18.23 17.38 5.28
C ALA A 16 -17.12 18.31 5.80
N VAL A 17 -16.00 17.74 6.26
CA VAL A 17 -14.83 18.51 6.70
C VAL A 17 -14.24 19.30 5.53
N HIS A 18 -14.06 18.69 4.36
CA HIS A 18 -13.58 19.37 3.16
C HIS A 18 -14.47 20.52 2.73
N GLN A 19 -15.78 20.29 2.68
CA GLN A 19 -16.73 21.35 2.31
C GLN A 19 -16.68 22.51 3.29
N HIS A 20 -16.51 22.24 4.57
CA HIS A 20 -16.37 23.28 5.59
C HIS A 20 -15.07 24.09 5.39
N LEU A 21 -13.92 23.43 5.24
CA LEU A 21 -12.63 24.11 5.02
C LEU A 21 -12.63 24.95 3.73
N ARG A 22 -13.21 24.44 2.64
CA ARG A 22 -13.34 25.22 1.40
C ARG A 22 -14.23 26.45 1.58
N LYS A 23 -15.31 26.36 2.37
CA LYS A 23 -16.18 27.52 2.68
C LYS A 23 -15.46 28.60 3.50
N GLU A 24 -14.54 28.21 4.37
CA GLU A 24 -13.68 29.12 5.14
C GLU A 24 -12.53 29.71 4.27
N GLY A 25 -12.40 29.29 3.02
CA GLY A 25 -11.43 29.83 2.06
C GLY A 25 -10.06 29.16 2.09
N TYR A 26 -9.94 27.99 2.71
CA TYR A 26 -8.69 27.22 2.72
C TYR A 26 -8.49 26.41 1.45
N ASP A 27 -7.22 26.24 1.06
CA ASP A 27 -6.81 25.35 -0.03
C ASP A 27 -6.78 23.89 0.46
N VAL A 28 -7.93 23.23 0.30
CA VAL A 28 -8.09 21.82 0.69
C VAL A 28 -7.34 20.87 -0.24
N ASP A 29 -7.06 21.26 -1.48
CA ASP A 29 -6.39 20.38 -2.43
C ASP A 29 -4.90 20.27 -2.07
N THR A 30 -4.27 21.38 -1.67
CA THR A 30 -2.91 21.35 -1.10
C THR A 30 -2.86 20.56 0.21
N LEU A 31 -3.81 20.76 1.12
CA LEU A 31 -3.90 19.98 2.36
C LEU A 31 -3.97 18.46 2.09
N LEU A 32 -4.77 18.05 1.11
CA LEU A 32 -4.88 16.65 0.73
C LEU A 32 -3.56 16.10 0.19
N GLN A 33 -2.87 16.86 -0.66
CA GLN A 33 -1.55 16.47 -1.16
C GLN A 33 -0.52 16.32 -0.03
N GLU A 34 -0.55 17.20 0.98
CA GLU A 34 0.32 17.10 2.16
C GLU A 34 0.01 15.85 3.01
N ILE A 35 -1.27 15.49 3.17
CA ILE A 35 -1.67 14.25 3.86
C ILE A 35 -1.24 13.01 3.06
N GLU A 36 -1.43 13.02 1.74
CA GLU A 36 -1.00 11.92 0.84
C GLU A 36 0.52 11.73 0.91
N ASP A 37 1.28 12.82 0.86
CA ASP A 37 2.74 12.82 0.99
C ASP A 37 3.21 12.25 2.34
N LEU A 38 2.55 12.65 3.44
CA LEU A 38 2.80 12.13 4.77
C LEU A 38 2.59 10.61 4.85
N ILE A 39 1.50 10.11 4.27
CA ILE A 39 1.19 8.66 4.21
C ILE A 39 2.28 7.92 3.43
N ILE A 40 2.63 8.39 2.23
CA ILE A 40 3.64 7.74 1.38
C ILE A 40 5.00 7.69 2.09
N LYS A 41 5.49 8.82 2.61
CA LYS A 41 6.77 8.89 3.32
C LYS A 41 6.82 7.97 4.54
N THR A 42 5.72 7.86 5.27
CA THR A 42 5.60 6.97 6.44
C THR A 42 5.75 5.50 6.03
N LEU A 43 5.09 5.09 4.95
CA LEU A 43 5.18 3.72 4.45
C LEU A 43 6.57 3.41 3.85
N ILE A 44 7.17 4.36 3.13
CA ILE A 44 8.53 4.20 2.59
C ILE A 44 9.56 4.00 3.70
N ALA A 45 9.43 4.73 4.81
CA ALA A 45 10.35 4.63 5.94
C ALA A 45 10.41 3.21 6.54
N VAL A 46 9.29 2.48 6.53
CA VAL A 46 9.21 1.10 7.06
C VAL A 46 9.41 0.03 5.99
N GLN A 47 9.31 0.38 4.71
CA GLN A 47 9.35 -0.55 3.58
C GLN A 47 10.58 -1.48 3.58
N PRO A 48 11.82 -1.06 3.89
CA PRO A 48 12.97 -1.96 3.90
C PRO A 48 12.84 -3.07 4.96
N SER A 49 12.34 -2.71 6.14
CA SER A 49 12.11 -3.67 7.23
C SER A 49 11.02 -4.67 6.83
N LEU A 50 9.89 -4.17 6.33
CA LEU A 50 8.77 -5.01 5.90
C LEU A 50 9.17 -5.96 4.78
N SER A 51 9.87 -5.45 3.76
CA SER A 51 10.39 -6.26 2.66
C SER A 51 11.32 -7.35 3.18
N HIS A 52 12.25 -7.03 4.07
CA HIS A 52 13.15 -8.02 4.65
C HIS A 52 12.41 -9.14 5.40
N PHE A 53 11.46 -8.78 6.27
CA PHE A 53 10.66 -9.77 7.01
C PHE A 53 9.79 -10.61 6.08
N TYR A 54 9.16 -10.00 5.07
CA TYR A 54 8.34 -10.70 4.10
C TYR A 54 9.13 -11.77 3.35
N HIS A 55 10.27 -11.39 2.75
CA HIS A 55 11.10 -12.33 1.99
C HIS A 55 11.73 -13.41 2.86
N SER A 56 11.96 -13.14 4.15
CA SER A 56 12.44 -14.15 5.09
C SER A 56 11.37 -15.20 5.42
N CYS A 57 10.11 -14.78 5.49
CA CYS A 57 8.97 -15.66 5.79
C CYS A 57 8.40 -16.35 4.54
N GLN A 58 8.42 -15.68 3.38
CA GLN A 58 7.80 -16.09 2.13
C GLN A 58 8.80 -16.02 0.94
N PRO A 59 9.94 -16.73 1.00
CA PRO A 59 11.00 -16.63 -0.01
C PRO A 59 10.59 -17.15 -1.41
N ASP A 60 9.50 -17.90 -1.48
CA ASP A 60 9.00 -18.51 -2.71
C ASP A 60 7.87 -17.69 -3.37
N ASP A 61 7.37 -16.64 -2.70
CA ASP A 61 6.27 -15.83 -3.22
C ASP A 61 6.79 -14.67 -4.08
N VAL A 62 6.77 -14.87 -5.39
CA VAL A 62 7.20 -13.89 -6.39
C VAL A 62 6.18 -12.74 -6.54
N GLU A 63 4.92 -12.98 -6.15
CA GLU A 63 3.82 -12.05 -6.40
C GLU A 63 3.70 -10.95 -5.34
N ASN A 64 4.34 -11.12 -4.18
CA ASN A 64 4.19 -10.27 -3.01
C ASN A 64 2.71 -10.06 -2.63
N ALA A 65 1.90 -11.13 -2.72
CA ALA A 65 0.44 -11.05 -2.65
C ALA A 65 -0.16 -11.85 -1.47
N MET A 66 0.67 -12.36 -0.56
CA MET A 66 0.21 -13.16 0.58
C MET A 66 -0.32 -12.31 1.74
N CYS A 67 0.02 -11.03 1.79
CA CYS A 67 -0.34 -10.11 2.86
C CYS A 67 -0.99 -8.85 2.30
N PHE A 68 -1.99 -8.35 3.02
CA PHE A 68 -2.54 -7.01 2.85
C PHE A 68 -2.90 -6.47 4.23
N GLU A 69 -3.02 -5.16 4.37
CA GLU A 69 -3.35 -4.53 5.64
C GLU A 69 -4.17 -3.26 5.42
N VAL A 70 -5.19 -3.06 6.25
CA VAL A 70 -5.96 -1.82 6.32
C VAL A 70 -5.48 -1.05 7.55
N LEU A 71 -4.79 0.05 7.32
CA LEU A 71 -4.20 0.88 8.36
C LEU A 71 -5.12 2.06 8.71
N GLY A 72 -5.20 2.40 10.00
CA GLY A 72 -5.78 3.65 10.48
C GLY A 72 -4.69 4.69 10.66
N PHE A 73 -4.72 5.77 9.89
CA PHE A 73 -3.82 6.90 10.07
C PHE A 73 -4.50 7.99 10.89
N ASP A 74 -3.91 8.31 12.04
CA ASP A 74 -4.38 9.37 12.91
C ASP A 74 -3.56 10.64 12.61
N VAL A 75 -4.20 11.58 11.90
CA VAL A 75 -3.57 12.84 11.46
C VAL A 75 -4.26 14.01 12.14
N ILE A 76 -3.48 14.89 12.76
CA ILE A 76 -3.96 16.13 13.35
C ILE A 76 -3.54 17.33 12.49
N LEU A 77 -4.43 18.32 12.37
CA LEU A 77 -4.14 19.58 11.68
C LEU A 77 -3.86 20.66 12.73
N ASP A 78 -2.78 21.42 12.53
CA ASP A 78 -2.48 22.58 13.38
C ASP A 78 -3.26 23.85 12.97
N GLN A 79 -3.02 24.97 13.66
CA GLN A 79 -3.69 26.25 13.36
C GLN A 79 -3.40 26.82 11.95
N LYS A 80 -2.39 26.29 11.25
CA LYS A 80 -2.05 26.64 9.86
C LYS A 80 -2.54 25.59 8.87
N LEU A 81 -3.31 24.60 9.33
CA LEU A 81 -3.72 23.41 8.60
C LEU A 81 -2.55 22.54 8.11
N GLN A 82 -1.39 22.60 8.77
CA GLN A 82 -0.33 21.63 8.44
C GLN A 82 -0.69 20.26 9.05
N PRO A 83 -0.62 19.16 8.27
CA PRO A 83 -0.91 17.82 8.77
C PRO A 83 0.28 17.23 9.53
N TRP A 84 0.00 16.68 10.71
CA TRP A 84 0.97 16.01 11.56
C TRP A 84 0.51 14.58 11.85
N LEU A 85 1.40 13.62 11.61
CA LEU A 85 1.13 12.21 11.93
C LEU A 85 1.22 12.03 13.45
N LEU A 86 0.15 11.50 14.05
CA LEU A 86 0.16 11.11 15.45
C LEU A 86 0.56 9.64 15.60
N GLU A 87 -0.16 8.75 14.95
CA GLU A 87 0.10 7.31 14.99
C GLU A 87 -0.44 6.59 13.75
N VAL A 88 0.06 5.37 13.55
CA VAL A 88 -0.44 4.43 12.55
C VAL A 88 -0.92 3.17 13.27
N ASN A 89 -2.21 2.92 13.16
CA ASN A 89 -2.89 1.80 13.80
C ASN A 89 -2.99 0.61 12.84
N HIS A 90 -2.36 -0.51 13.21
CA HIS A 90 -2.42 -1.80 12.49
C HIS A 90 -3.74 -2.57 12.72
N ALA A 91 -4.53 -2.14 13.71
CA ALA A 91 -5.83 -2.72 14.03
C ALA A 91 -6.87 -1.62 14.29
N PRO A 92 -7.24 -0.84 13.26
CA PRO A 92 -8.26 0.19 13.42
C PRO A 92 -9.60 -0.42 13.85
N SER A 93 -10.36 0.30 14.67
CA SER A 93 -11.65 -0.20 15.16
C SER A 93 -12.68 -0.29 14.04
N PHE A 94 -13.21 -1.50 13.80
CA PHE A 94 -14.34 -1.72 12.89
C PHE A 94 -15.71 -1.75 13.60
N ALA A 95 -15.79 -1.37 14.88
CA ALA A 95 -17.06 -1.27 15.59
C ALA A 95 -17.96 -0.16 15.01
N THR A 96 -19.25 -0.43 14.86
CA THR A 96 -20.22 0.48 14.21
C THR A 96 -21.17 1.09 15.23
N GLU A 97 -20.68 2.10 15.95
CA GLU A 97 -21.44 2.78 17.01
C GLU A 97 -22.42 3.84 16.48
N SER A 98 -22.23 4.27 15.22
CA SER A 98 -23.11 5.21 14.54
C SER A 98 -23.39 4.78 13.11
N GLU A 99 -24.44 5.34 12.51
CA GLU A 99 -24.76 5.13 11.09
C GLU A 99 -23.61 5.55 10.18
N LEU A 100 -22.94 6.67 10.48
CA LEU A 100 -21.75 7.13 9.78
C LEU A 100 -20.62 6.09 9.84
N ASP A 101 -20.35 5.55 11.04
CA ASP A 101 -19.34 4.50 11.21
C ASP A 101 -19.68 3.27 10.35
N ARG A 102 -20.96 2.86 10.33
CA ARG A 102 -21.41 1.71 9.54
C ARG A 102 -21.15 1.93 8.05
N VAL A 103 -21.56 3.06 7.50
CA VAL A 103 -21.42 3.37 6.07
C VAL A 103 -19.93 3.36 5.70
N VAL A 104 -19.14 4.23 6.31
CA VAL A 104 -17.72 4.42 5.97
C VAL A 104 -16.93 3.11 6.12
N LYS A 105 -17.10 2.41 7.24
CA LYS A 105 -16.33 1.17 7.51
C LYS A 105 -16.75 0.03 6.59
N SER A 106 -18.04 -0.06 6.25
CA SER A 106 -18.53 -1.09 5.32
C SER A 106 -18.00 -0.88 3.90
N GLU A 107 -17.91 0.38 3.45
CA GLU A 107 -17.38 0.74 2.14
C GLU A 107 -15.88 0.45 2.06
N VAL A 108 -15.09 0.87 3.07
CA VAL A 108 -13.66 0.55 3.18
C VAL A 108 -13.41 -0.95 3.05
N LEU A 109 -14.13 -1.78 3.82
CA LEU A 109 -13.94 -3.24 3.80
C LEU A 109 -14.40 -3.86 2.47
N LYS A 110 -15.54 -3.43 1.94
CA LYS A 110 -16.08 -3.94 0.66
C LYS A 110 -15.12 -3.64 -0.49
N ASP A 111 -14.64 -2.42 -0.58
CA ASP A 111 -13.74 -1.99 -1.65
C ASP A 111 -12.35 -2.62 -1.48
N THR A 112 -11.87 -2.78 -0.24
CA THR A 112 -10.65 -3.57 0.03
C THR A 112 -10.75 -4.99 -0.54
N LEU A 113 -11.82 -5.72 -0.20
CA LEU A 113 -12.00 -7.10 -0.66
C LEU A 113 -12.14 -7.20 -2.19
N THR A 114 -12.66 -6.15 -2.82
CA THR A 114 -12.76 -6.05 -4.29
C THR A 114 -11.37 -5.89 -4.93
N LEU A 115 -10.53 -5.00 -4.36
CA LEU A 115 -9.16 -4.78 -4.83
C LEU A 115 -8.29 -6.04 -4.72
N LEU A 116 -8.48 -6.84 -3.66
CA LEU A 116 -7.70 -8.06 -3.44
C LEU A 116 -7.96 -9.18 -4.47
N ASN A 117 -8.97 -9.04 -5.33
CA ASN A 117 -9.30 -9.99 -6.40
C ASN A 117 -9.31 -11.47 -5.94
N LEU A 118 -9.98 -11.75 -4.82
CA LEU A 118 -9.94 -13.07 -4.20
C LEU A 118 -10.69 -14.11 -5.03
N CYS A 119 -9.96 -14.85 -5.87
CA CYS A 119 -10.50 -15.90 -6.72
C CYS A 119 -10.23 -17.32 -6.14
N PRO A 120 -11.26 -18.13 -5.83
CA PRO A 120 -11.08 -19.50 -5.34
C PRO A 120 -10.34 -20.42 -6.32
N GLU A 121 -10.48 -20.19 -7.62
CA GLU A 121 -9.79 -20.96 -8.66
C GLU A 121 -8.30 -20.65 -8.68
N ALA A 122 -7.93 -19.37 -8.67
CA ALA A 122 -6.54 -18.92 -8.56
C ALA A 122 -5.87 -19.52 -7.32
N ARG A 123 -6.56 -19.54 -6.17
CA ARG A 123 -6.08 -20.19 -4.95
C ARG A 123 -5.84 -21.69 -5.13
N ARG A 124 -6.74 -22.41 -5.80
CA ARG A 124 -6.59 -23.85 -6.08
C ARG A 124 -5.40 -24.11 -7.00
N GLN A 125 -5.23 -23.29 -8.02
CA GLN A 125 -4.11 -23.36 -8.96
C GLN A 125 -2.78 -23.14 -8.25
N LYS A 126 -2.61 -22.05 -7.48
CA LYS A 126 -1.41 -21.82 -6.66
C LYS A 126 -1.07 -22.99 -5.74
N LYS A 127 -2.08 -23.58 -5.10
CA LYS A 127 -1.87 -24.73 -4.21
C LYS A 127 -1.37 -25.97 -4.96
N ARG A 128 -1.83 -26.18 -6.20
CA ARG A 128 -1.35 -27.27 -7.07
C ARG A 128 0.10 -27.00 -7.49
N GLU A 129 0.40 -25.80 -7.97
CA GLU A 129 1.75 -25.41 -8.38
C GLU A 129 2.76 -25.53 -7.23
N LEU A 130 2.36 -25.15 -6.00
CA LEU A 130 3.20 -25.30 -4.82
C LEU A 130 3.50 -26.78 -4.52
N ARG A 131 2.51 -27.67 -4.66
CA ARG A 131 2.70 -29.12 -4.47
C ARG A 131 3.64 -29.71 -5.52
N GLU A 132 3.43 -29.37 -6.78
CA GLU A 132 4.28 -29.82 -7.89
C GLU A 132 5.73 -29.34 -7.69
N LYS A 133 5.93 -28.09 -7.26
CA LYS A 133 7.26 -27.56 -6.91
C LYS A 133 7.90 -28.31 -5.74
N MET A 134 7.14 -28.66 -4.70
CA MET A 134 7.64 -29.46 -3.57
C MET A 134 8.05 -30.87 -4.02
N GLU A 135 7.26 -31.52 -4.88
CA GLU A 135 7.57 -32.84 -5.43
C GLU A 135 8.83 -32.81 -6.31
N GLN A 136 8.98 -31.80 -7.17
CA GLN A 136 10.19 -31.61 -7.97
C GLN A 136 11.45 -31.42 -7.10
N ARG A 137 11.34 -30.68 -5.98
CA ARG A 137 12.44 -30.54 -5.01
C ARG A 137 12.79 -31.87 -4.37
N ALA A 138 11.79 -32.64 -3.95
CA ALA A 138 11.99 -33.96 -3.33
C ALA A 138 12.63 -34.98 -4.30
N MET A 139 12.28 -34.92 -5.59
CA MET A 139 12.85 -35.77 -6.64
C MET A 139 14.21 -35.26 -7.18
N GLY A 140 14.70 -34.11 -6.72
CA GLY A 140 15.95 -33.51 -7.20
C GLY A 140 15.89 -33.00 -8.65
N THR A 141 14.69 -32.88 -9.22
CA THR A 141 14.44 -32.39 -10.58
C THR A 141 14.13 -30.89 -10.62
N ALA A 142 14.08 -30.24 -9.46
CA ALA A 142 13.84 -28.81 -9.36
C ALA A 142 14.91 -28.01 -10.12
N LYS A 143 14.48 -27.23 -11.11
CA LYS A 143 15.35 -26.28 -11.80
C LYS A 143 15.77 -25.17 -10.83
N LYS A 144 17.04 -24.78 -10.91
CA LYS A 144 17.53 -23.57 -10.26
C LYS A 144 16.85 -22.39 -10.97
N ARG A 145 16.13 -21.56 -10.22
CA ARG A 145 15.45 -20.41 -10.80
C ARG A 145 16.47 -19.38 -11.25
N ASP A 146 16.35 -18.93 -12.47
CA ASP A 146 17.10 -17.77 -12.95
C ASP A 146 16.53 -16.50 -12.30
N LEU A 147 17.41 -15.55 -11.96
CA LEU A 147 17.01 -14.32 -11.30
C LEU A 147 16.27 -13.39 -12.28
N GLU A 148 16.72 -13.35 -13.53
CA GLU A 148 16.13 -12.51 -14.57
C GLU A 148 14.71 -13.00 -14.90
N GLU A 149 14.53 -14.30 -15.11
CA GLU A 149 13.19 -14.91 -15.28
C GLU A 149 12.23 -14.60 -14.13
N GLN A 150 12.72 -14.65 -12.88
CA GLN A 150 11.90 -14.30 -11.70
C GLN A 150 11.49 -12.83 -11.68
N MET A 151 12.40 -11.93 -12.05
CA MET A 151 12.11 -10.50 -12.11
C MET A 151 11.10 -10.18 -13.21
N THR A 152 11.24 -10.77 -14.39
CA THR A 152 10.26 -10.62 -15.48
C THR A 152 8.90 -11.14 -15.06
N GLN A 153 8.83 -12.33 -14.46
CA GLN A 153 7.58 -12.88 -13.95
C GLN A 153 6.94 -11.98 -12.89
N ALA A 154 7.73 -11.45 -11.95
CA ALA A 154 7.22 -10.52 -10.93
C ALA A 154 6.66 -9.24 -11.55
N GLN A 155 7.32 -8.71 -12.58
CA GLN A 155 6.88 -7.52 -13.30
C GLN A 155 5.57 -7.74 -14.05
N GLU A 156 5.44 -8.85 -14.79
CA GLU A 156 4.20 -9.20 -15.50
C GLU A 156 3.02 -9.30 -14.53
N ILE A 157 3.21 -9.99 -13.40
CA ILE A 157 2.18 -10.12 -12.37
C ILE A 157 1.84 -8.76 -11.73
N ALA A 158 2.84 -7.90 -11.50
CA ALA A 158 2.61 -6.57 -10.97
C ALA A 158 1.80 -5.70 -11.95
N ILE A 159 2.05 -5.81 -13.26
CA ILE A 159 1.30 -5.10 -14.31
C ILE A 159 -0.17 -5.56 -14.31
N GLU A 160 -0.41 -6.87 -14.33
CA GLU A 160 -1.77 -7.41 -14.31
C GLU A 160 -2.54 -7.01 -13.05
N ARG A 161 -1.88 -7.07 -11.88
CA ARG A 161 -2.46 -6.61 -10.61
C ARG A 161 -2.81 -5.13 -10.65
N THR A 162 -1.89 -4.30 -11.13
CA THR A 162 -2.10 -2.84 -11.24
C THR A 162 -3.28 -2.54 -12.15
N ALA A 163 -3.37 -3.21 -13.30
CA ALA A 163 -4.49 -3.04 -14.23
C ALA A 163 -5.83 -3.46 -13.60
N TRP A 164 -5.86 -4.54 -12.82
CA TRP A 164 -7.06 -4.94 -12.08
C TRP A 164 -7.46 -3.88 -11.05
N GLU A 165 -6.52 -3.46 -10.21
CA GLU A 165 -6.73 -2.47 -9.16
C GLU A 165 -7.25 -1.15 -9.74
N ASP A 166 -6.64 -0.63 -10.80
CA ASP A 166 -7.03 0.63 -11.44
C ASP A 166 -8.45 0.58 -12.03
N ALA A 167 -8.89 -0.59 -12.49
CA ALA A 167 -10.26 -0.81 -12.95
C ALA A 167 -11.29 -0.93 -11.81
N HIS A 168 -10.84 -1.16 -10.56
CA HIS A 168 -11.70 -1.49 -9.41
C HIS A 168 -11.41 -0.64 -8.16
N LEU A 169 -10.84 0.55 -8.32
CA LEU A 169 -10.50 1.45 -7.21
C LEU A 169 -11.70 1.82 -6.33
N ASN A 170 -12.87 2.05 -6.92
CA ASN A 170 -14.08 2.50 -6.21
C ASN A 170 -13.78 3.71 -5.29
N GLY A 171 -13.95 3.58 -3.97
CA GLY A 171 -13.63 4.63 -2.99
C GLY A 171 -12.13 4.83 -2.71
N TYR A 172 -11.25 3.98 -3.24
CA TYR A 172 -9.80 4.12 -3.09
C TYR A 172 -9.18 5.03 -4.16
N LYS A 173 -8.02 5.59 -3.83
CA LYS A 173 -7.11 6.26 -4.76
C LYS A 173 -5.73 5.62 -4.61
N ARG A 174 -5.10 5.26 -5.73
CA ARG A 174 -3.70 4.84 -5.72
C ARG A 174 -2.81 6.06 -5.46
N LEU A 175 -2.12 6.06 -4.32
CA LEU A 175 -1.13 7.09 -3.98
C LEU A 175 0.28 6.73 -4.47
N TYR A 176 0.59 5.43 -4.46
CA TYR A 176 1.87 4.85 -4.87
C TYR A 176 1.67 3.38 -5.29
N PRO A 177 2.43 2.84 -6.25
CA PRO A 177 3.40 3.52 -7.11
C PRO A 177 2.73 4.24 -8.29
N SER A 178 3.38 5.27 -8.80
CA SER A 178 3.15 5.85 -10.13
C SER A 178 4.48 6.37 -10.65
N GLU A 179 4.67 6.47 -11.97
CA GLU A 179 5.98 6.85 -12.53
C GLU A 179 6.47 8.22 -12.00
N GLU A 180 5.54 9.16 -11.82
CA GLU A 180 5.82 10.47 -11.23
C GLU A 180 6.22 10.35 -9.76
N LYS A 181 5.42 9.63 -8.97
CA LYS A 181 5.62 9.50 -7.52
C LYS A 181 6.86 8.66 -7.19
N GLU A 182 7.14 7.61 -7.96
CA GLU A 182 8.36 6.82 -7.83
C GLU A 182 9.61 7.67 -8.03
N ARG A 183 9.59 8.57 -9.03
CA ARG A 183 10.69 9.51 -9.28
C ARG A 183 10.82 10.55 -8.17
N GLU A 184 9.69 11.10 -7.72
CA GLU A 184 9.63 12.09 -6.64
C GLU A 184 10.18 11.53 -5.32
N TYR A 185 9.77 10.32 -4.94
CA TYR A 185 10.11 9.70 -3.65
C TYR A 185 11.38 8.84 -3.68
N MET A 186 12.05 8.69 -4.83
CA MET A 186 13.30 7.92 -4.92
C MET A 186 14.35 8.34 -3.87
N PRO A 187 14.62 9.64 -3.62
CA PRO A 187 15.58 10.04 -2.60
C PRO A 187 15.17 9.59 -1.19
N VAL A 188 13.86 9.51 -0.91
CA VAL A 188 13.32 9.05 0.37
C VAL A 188 13.49 7.54 0.51
N HIS A 189 13.26 6.77 -0.57
CA HIS A 189 13.54 5.33 -0.61
C HIS A 189 15.02 5.05 -0.32
N ASP A 190 15.93 5.74 -1.02
CA ASP A 190 17.37 5.59 -0.81
C ASP A 190 17.74 5.91 0.64
N ALA A 191 17.19 6.99 1.21
CA ALA A 191 17.43 7.35 2.60
C ALA A 191 16.93 6.26 3.57
N ALA A 192 15.71 5.76 3.37
CA ALA A 192 15.12 4.72 4.21
C ALA A 192 15.96 3.42 4.21
N ILE A 193 16.42 3.00 3.02
CA ILE A 193 17.27 1.80 2.88
C ILE A 193 18.62 2.00 3.57
N ASN A 194 19.28 3.14 3.33
CA ASN A 194 20.57 3.43 3.95
C ASN A 194 20.45 3.48 5.49
N ILE A 195 19.41 4.10 6.05
CA ILE A 195 19.17 4.14 7.49
C ILE A 195 18.94 2.73 8.03
N TRP A 196 18.12 1.93 7.35
CA TRP A 196 17.84 0.56 7.76
C TRP A 196 19.10 -0.32 7.74
N GLU A 197 19.90 -0.27 6.67
CA GLU A 197 21.18 -0.99 6.58
C GLU A 197 22.13 -0.59 7.70
N MET A 198 22.24 0.71 7.99
CA MET A 198 23.06 1.21 9.11
C MET A 198 22.59 0.66 10.46
N LEU A 199 21.28 0.65 10.72
CA LEU A 199 20.72 0.13 11.98
C LEU A 199 20.92 -1.39 12.13
N MET A 200 20.92 -2.13 11.02
CA MET A 200 21.12 -3.59 10.99
C MET A 200 22.60 -4.00 10.92
N GLY A 201 23.54 -3.05 11.01
CA GLY A 201 24.98 -3.32 10.99
C GLY A 201 25.56 -3.62 9.59
N GLY A 202 24.82 -3.27 8.53
CA GLY A 202 25.30 -3.31 7.15
C GLY A 202 26.33 -2.20 6.88
N THR A 203 27.47 -2.56 6.29
CA THR A 203 28.55 -1.62 5.97
C THR A 203 28.51 -1.08 4.54
N SER A 204 27.48 -1.38 3.74
CA SER A 204 27.42 -1.04 2.31
C SER A 204 26.56 0.19 2.08
N ARG A 205 27.07 1.18 1.33
CA ARG A 205 26.24 2.20 0.68
C ARG A 205 25.92 1.69 -0.72
N ARG A 206 24.72 1.13 -0.93
CA ARG A 206 24.22 0.84 -2.29
C ARG A 206 23.18 1.88 -2.66
N SER A 207 23.39 2.60 -3.75
CA SER A 207 22.32 3.36 -4.41
C SER A 207 21.32 2.36 -5.00
N VAL A 208 20.03 2.51 -4.73
CA VAL A 208 19.01 1.71 -5.43
C VAL A 208 18.96 2.18 -6.88
N ARG A 209 19.06 1.24 -7.82
CA ARG A 209 18.71 1.51 -9.22
C ARG A 209 17.26 1.09 -9.42
N LEU A 210 16.44 1.98 -9.98
CA LEU A 210 15.15 1.61 -10.54
C LEU A 210 15.33 0.41 -11.48
N THR A 211 14.38 -0.52 -11.46
CA THR A 211 14.11 -1.34 -12.64
C THR A 211 13.81 -0.39 -13.78
N ALA A 212 14.77 -0.21 -14.68
CA ALA A 212 14.61 0.61 -15.86
C ALA A 212 13.47 0.01 -16.68
N THR A 213 12.33 0.70 -16.74
CA THR A 213 11.37 0.53 -17.83
C THR A 213 12.13 0.85 -19.11
N THR A 214 12.55 -0.18 -19.84
CA THR A 214 13.04 -0.01 -21.20
C THR A 214 11.86 0.49 -22.03
N ALA A 215 11.84 1.80 -22.26
CA ALA A 215 11.10 2.40 -23.36
C ALA A 215 11.59 1.73 -24.65
N GLY A 216 10.72 0.93 -25.26
CA GLY A 216 10.86 0.50 -26.65
C GLY A 216 10.37 1.61 -27.56
N GLU A 217 11.16 1.82 -28.63
CA GLU A 217 11.00 2.78 -29.72
C GLU A 217 9.61 2.83 -30.38
#